data_AF-A0A354BL33-F1
#
_entry.id   AF-A0A354BL33-F1
#
_cell.length_a   1.000
_cell.length_b   1.000
_cell.length_c   1.000
_cell.angle_alpha   90.00
_cell.angle_beta   90.00
_cell.angle_gamma   90.00
#
_symmetry.space_group_name_H-M   'P 1'
#
loop_
_entity.id
_entity.type
_entity.pdbx_description
1 polymer ?
#
loop_
_entity_poly.entity_id
_entity_poly.type
_entity_poly.pdbx_seq_one_letter_code
_entity_poly.pdbx_strand_id
1 'polypeptide(L)'
;NYLERRGLDLDVRFWFDEKVPRPRVSSRWLAGLLTKQHIDDGTTRERRLVWLGGNVTSESVGKRSRLVLRGTHHDQILLLPTSQVQWLTQLLSDATPQQPDQTYPHIHDLEKSFPGTAAGYNRFLASPAWKRIRSTGLVLV
;
A
#
# COMPACT_ATOMS: atom_id res chain seq x y z
N ASN A 1 -25.93 -3.76 20.38
CA ASN A 1 -26.17 -3.86 18.90
C ASN A 1 -24.83 -3.67 18.19
N TYR A 2 -24.54 -4.22 17.00
CA TYR A 2 -23.19 -4.24 16.35
C TYR A 2 -22.37 -2.92 16.48
N LEU A 3 -23.07 -1.78 16.52
CA LEU A 3 -22.57 -0.43 16.82
C LEU A 3 -21.82 -0.25 18.17
N GLU A 4 -22.00 -1.16 19.13
CA GLU A 4 -21.43 -1.08 20.49
C GLU A 4 -20.27 -2.05 20.72
N ARG A 5 -19.78 -2.73 19.67
CA ARG A 5 -18.75 -3.79 19.72
C ARG A 5 -19.04 -4.98 20.65
N ARG A 6 -20.25 -5.07 21.20
CA ARG A 6 -20.69 -6.21 22.02
C ARG A 6 -21.14 -7.34 21.10
N GLY A 7 -20.63 -8.55 21.33
CA GLY A 7 -21.10 -9.77 20.66
C GLY A 7 -20.34 -10.20 19.40
N LEU A 8 -19.19 -9.59 19.10
CA LEU A 8 -18.33 -10.00 17.98
C LEU A 8 -17.65 -11.36 18.20
N ASP A 9 -17.46 -11.75 19.45
CA ASP A 9 -16.92 -13.06 19.84
C ASP A 9 -18.02 -14.13 20.02
N LEU A 10 -19.29 -13.73 19.91
CA LEU A 10 -20.41 -14.68 19.97
C LEU A 10 -20.50 -15.42 18.65
N ASP A 11 -20.94 -16.66 18.72
CA ASP A 11 -21.28 -17.43 17.53
C ASP A 11 -22.35 -16.66 16.74
N VAL A 12 -22.09 -16.39 15.45
CA VAL A 12 -22.98 -15.56 14.60
C VAL A 12 -24.41 -16.11 14.55
N ARG A 13 -24.61 -17.39 14.86
CA ARG A 13 -25.92 -18.02 14.95
C ARG A 13 -26.81 -17.41 16.04
N PHE A 14 -26.23 -16.77 17.06
CA PHE A 14 -26.98 -16.04 18.10
C PHE A 14 -27.59 -14.73 17.58
N TRP A 15 -27.25 -14.30 16.36
CA TRP A 15 -27.81 -13.09 15.76
C TRP A 15 -29.10 -13.36 14.98
N PHE A 16 -29.50 -14.63 14.88
CA PHE A 16 -30.68 -15.05 14.14
C PHE A 16 -31.65 -15.74 15.11
N ASP A 17 -32.92 -15.35 15.04
CA ASP A 17 -33.99 -15.96 15.84
C ASP A 17 -34.32 -17.40 15.37
N GLU A 18 -33.97 -17.70 14.12
CA GLU A 18 -34.21 -18.99 13.47
C GLU A 18 -33.02 -19.95 13.61
N LYS A 19 -33.28 -21.26 13.52
CA LYS A 19 -32.25 -22.29 13.67
C LYS A 19 -31.30 -22.33 12.47
N VAL A 20 -30.18 -21.60 12.57
CA VAL A 20 -29.15 -21.54 11.50
C VAL A 20 -28.23 -22.78 11.53
N PRO A 21 -27.98 -23.42 10.37
CA PRO A 21 -27.07 -24.56 10.28
C PRO A 21 -25.63 -24.18 10.66
N ARG A 22 -24.88 -25.16 11.16
CA ARG A 22 -23.46 -24.95 11.50
C ARG A 22 -22.64 -24.70 10.22
N PRO A 23 -21.72 -23.71 10.22
CA PRO A 23 -20.79 -23.52 9.12
C PRO A 23 -20.00 -24.79 8.86
N ARG A 24 -19.88 -25.19 7.58
CA ARG A 24 -19.09 -26.37 7.16
C ARG A 24 -17.60 -26.09 7.06
N VAL A 25 -17.19 -24.84 7.25
CA VAL A 25 -15.81 -24.38 7.18
C VAL A 25 -15.25 -24.15 8.58
N SER A 26 -13.94 -24.31 8.75
CA SER A 26 -13.33 -24.05 10.05
C SER A 26 -13.42 -22.56 10.41
N SER A 27 -13.51 -22.24 11.70
CA SER A 27 -13.45 -20.86 12.19
C SER A 27 -12.14 -20.14 11.82
N ARG A 28 -11.08 -20.92 11.53
CA ARG A 28 -9.78 -20.43 11.07
C ARG A 28 -9.68 -20.34 9.55
N TRP A 29 -10.70 -20.74 8.80
CA TRP A 29 -10.68 -20.75 7.34
C TRP A 29 -10.47 -19.35 6.77
N LEU A 30 -11.20 -18.36 7.29
CA LEU A 30 -11.05 -16.95 6.88
C LEU A 30 -9.67 -16.40 7.25
N ALA A 31 -9.20 -16.65 8.47
CA ALA A 31 -7.86 -16.27 8.90
C ALA A 31 -6.78 -16.90 8.01
N GLY A 32 -6.95 -18.18 7.65
CA GLY A 32 -6.10 -18.89 6.71
C GLY A 32 -6.14 -18.29 5.32
N LEU A 33 -7.31 -17.89 4.82
CA LEU A 33 -7.47 -17.22 3.54
C LEU A 33 -6.78 -15.85 3.50
N LEU A 34 -6.97 -15.03 4.53
CA LEU A 34 -6.31 -13.72 4.65
C LEU A 34 -4.80 -13.86 4.76
N THR A 35 -4.32 -14.87 5.48
CA THR A 35 -2.88 -15.15 5.61
C THR A 35 -2.28 -15.70 4.31
N LYS A 36 -3.05 -16.51 3.58
CA LYS A 36 -2.66 -17.12 2.29
C LYS A 36 -3.08 -16.28 1.09
N GLN A 37 -3.57 -15.06 1.30
CA GLN A 37 -3.88 -14.14 0.22
C GLN A 37 -2.57 -13.66 -0.39
N HIS A 38 -1.96 -14.55 -1.19
CA HIS A 38 -1.17 -14.11 -2.31
C HIS A 38 -2.12 -13.29 -3.17
N ILE A 39 -1.93 -11.99 -3.13
CA ILE A 39 -2.48 -11.10 -4.15
C ILE A 39 -1.99 -11.70 -5.46
N ASP A 40 -2.92 -12.23 -6.25
CA ASP A 40 -2.60 -12.85 -7.52
C ASP A 40 -1.88 -11.82 -8.41
N ASP A 41 -0.89 -12.25 -9.18
CA ASP A 41 0.00 -11.36 -9.93
C ASP A 41 -0.81 -10.50 -10.92
N GLY A 42 -1.91 -11.05 -11.46
CA GLY A 42 -2.89 -10.32 -12.27
C GLY A 42 -3.58 -9.17 -11.52
N THR A 43 -4.10 -9.43 -10.31
CA THR A 43 -4.66 -8.39 -9.44
C THR A 43 -3.63 -7.41 -8.89
N THR A 44 -2.33 -7.68 -9.00
CA THR A 44 -1.29 -6.70 -8.66
C THR A 44 -1.08 -5.74 -9.81
N ARG A 45 -1.11 -6.20 -11.06
CA ARG A 45 -0.84 -5.38 -12.26
C ARG A 45 -1.86 -4.25 -12.47
N GLU A 46 -3.11 -4.47 -12.09
CA GLU A 46 -4.18 -3.47 -12.22
C GLU A 46 -4.20 -2.44 -11.08
N ARG A 47 -3.39 -2.62 -10.03
CA ARG A 47 -3.45 -1.74 -8.86
C ARG A 47 -2.97 -0.35 -9.17
N ARG A 48 -3.70 0.61 -8.61
CA ARG A 48 -3.36 2.02 -8.64
C ARG A 48 -2.66 2.42 -7.36
N LEU A 49 -1.76 3.39 -7.50
CA LEU A 49 -0.98 3.95 -6.41
C LEU A 49 -1.67 5.22 -5.92
N VAL A 50 -1.97 5.26 -4.63
CA VAL A 50 -2.51 6.46 -3.98
C VAL A 50 -1.62 6.81 -2.79
N TRP A 51 -1.14 8.05 -2.77
CA TRP A 51 -0.40 8.61 -1.64
C TRP A 51 -1.35 9.30 -0.68
N LEU A 52 -1.47 8.76 0.53
CA LEU A 52 -2.27 9.29 1.63
C LEU A 52 -1.40 9.85 2.76
N GLY A 53 -0.08 9.89 2.57
CA GLY A 53 0.82 10.54 3.52
C GLY A 53 0.78 12.07 3.38
N GLY A 54 1.53 12.74 4.23
CA GLY A 54 1.70 14.18 4.19
C GLY A 54 2.68 14.65 3.11
N ASN A 55 3.27 15.82 3.35
CA ASN A 55 4.18 16.47 2.41
C ASN A 55 5.42 15.59 2.11
N VAL A 56 5.85 15.62 0.85
CA VAL A 56 7.04 14.94 0.34
C VAL A 56 8.06 16.00 -0.06
N THR A 57 9.19 16.04 0.63
CA THR A 57 10.29 16.98 0.32
C THR A 57 11.56 16.22 -0.02
N SER A 58 12.39 16.76 -0.92
CA SER A 58 13.69 16.21 -1.23
C SER A 58 14.81 17.25 -1.09
N GLU A 59 15.99 16.78 -0.69
CA GLU A 59 17.19 17.58 -0.53
C GLU A 59 18.39 16.85 -1.14
N SER A 60 19.22 17.55 -1.90
CA SER A 60 20.43 16.95 -2.49
C SER A 60 21.51 16.80 -1.43
N VAL A 61 22.11 15.61 -1.36
CA VAL A 61 23.20 15.27 -0.43
C VAL A 61 24.33 14.63 -1.25
N GLY A 62 25.11 15.47 -1.92
CA GLY A 62 26.18 15.04 -2.82
C GLY A 62 25.66 14.24 -4.02
N LYS A 63 26.14 13.01 -4.19
CA LYS A 63 25.72 12.11 -5.30
C LYS A 63 24.36 11.42 -5.04
N ARG A 64 23.78 11.59 -3.85
CA ARG A 64 22.50 11.01 -3.45
C ARG A 64 21.55 12.14 -3.07
N SER A 65 20.29 11.81 -2.89
CA SER A 65 19.30 12.75 -2.36
C SER A 65 18.56 12.13 -1.20
N ARG A 66 18.20 12.97 -0.24
CA ARG A 66 17.39 12.65 0.92
C ARG A 66 15.94 12.93 0.56
N LEU A 67 15.09 11.92 0.64
CA LEU A 67 13.64 12.04 0.49
C LEU A 67 13.02 11.95 1.88
N VAL A 68 12.26 12.96 2.27
CA VAL A 68 11.54 13.02 3.54
C VAL A 68 10.05 12.85 3.24
N LEU A 69 9.46 11.84 3.85
CA LEU A 69 8.05 11.47 3.72
C LEU A 69 7.37 11.71 5.05
N ARG A 70 6.39 12.61 5.09
CA ARG A 70 5.59 12.81 6.29
C ARG A 70 4.49 11.77 6.36
N GLY A 71 4.40 11.04 7.46
CA GLY A 71 3.37 10.02 7.69
C GLY A 71 2.37 10.46 8.74
N THR A 72 1.24 9.74 8.85
CA THR A 72 0.25 9.98 9.92
C THR A 72 0.78 9.64 11.30
N HIS A 73 1.63 8.62 11.40
CA HIS A 73 2.20 8.15 12.67
C HIS A 73 3.69 8.48 12.82
N HIS A 74 4.46 8.35 11.75
CA HIS A 74 5.90 8.56 11.78
C HIS A 74 6.40 9.06 10.43
N ASP A 75 7.41 9.93 10.46
CA ASP A 75 8.12 10.36 9.27
C ASP A 75 9.15 9.32 8.85
N GLN A 76 9.39 9.22 7.54
CA GLN A 76 10.46 8.41 6.97
C GLN A 76 11.44 9.26 6.20
N ILE A 77 12.72 8.94 6.36
CA ILE A 77 13.83 9.57 5.65
C ILE A 77 14.54 8.49 4.85
N LEU A 78 14.66 8.67 3.54
CA LEU A 78 15.28 7.72 2.64
C LEU A 78 16.45 8.39 1.91
N LEU A 79 17.61 7.74 1.87
CA LEU A 79 18.78 8.20 1.10
C LEU A 79 18.92 7.36 -0.16
N LEU A 80 18.50 7.89 -1.29
CA LEU A 80 18.43 7.17 -2.57
C LEU A 80 19.28 7.88 -3.64
N PRO A 81 19.61 7.21 -4.76
CA PRO A 81 20.16 7.90 -5.93
C PRO A 81 19.27 9.07 -6.34
N THR A 82 19.87 10.20 -6.73
CA THR A 82 19.13 11.44 -7.04
C THR A 82 18.05 11.24 -8.10
N SER A 83 18.33 10.45 -9.14
CA SER A 83 17.33 10.12 -10.17
C SER A 83 16.12 9.38 -9.61
N GLN A 84 16.33 8.44 -8.67
CA GLN A 84 15.24 7.72 -8.01
C GLN A 84 14.42 8.64 -7.09
N VAL A 85 15.06 9.60 -6.42
CA VAL A 85 14.35 10.59 -5.60
C VAL A 85 13.49 11.52 -6.45
N GLN A 86 14.01 12.00 -7.58
CA GLN A 86 13.24 12.83 -8.50
C GLN A 86 12.04 12.06 -9.07
N TRP A 87 12.26 10.83 -9.52
CA TRP A 87 11.19 9.95 -10.00
C TRP A 87 10.14 9.67 -8.92
N LEU A 88 10.55 9.34 -7.68
CA LEU A 88 9.63 9.12 -6.57
C LEU A 88 8.84 10.37 -6.20
N THR A 89 9.48 11.55 -6.22
CA THR A 89 8.81 12.81 -5.90
C THR A 89 7.69 13.09 -6.90
N GLN A 90 7.96 12.89 -8.20
CA GLN A 90 6.94 13.02 -9.24
C GLN A 90 5.84 11.98 -9.08
N LEU A 91 6.21 10.69 -8.94
CA LEU A 91 5.26 9.60 -8.75
C LEU A 91 4.32 9.85 -7.56
N LEU A 92 4.85 10.27 -6.42
CA LEU A 92 4.05 10.53 -5.23
C LEU A 92 3.16 11.76 -5.40
N SER A 93 3.62 12.79 -6.13
CA SER A 93 2.77 13.91 -6.52
C SER A 93 1.58 13.45 -7.37
N ASP A 94 1.82 12.64 -8.39
CA ASP A 94 0.77 12.12 -9.29
C ASP A 94 -0.18 11.13 -8.58
N ALA A 95 0.34 10.42 -7.57
CA ALA A 95 -0.44 9.54 -6.71
C ALA A 95 -1.18 10.27 -5.59
N THR A 96 -0.90 11.56 -5.34
CA THR A 96 -1.57 12.33 -4.28
C THR A 96 -2.93 12.80 -4.79
N PRO A 97 -4.05 12.54 -4.06
CA PRO A 97 -5.35 13.06 -4.43
C PRO A 97 -5.36 14.60 -4.45
N GLN A 98 -5.55 15.20 -5.62
CA GLN A 98 -5.72 16.65 -5.80
C GLN A 98 -7.13 17.01 -6.26
N GLN A 99 -7.79 16.09 -6.99
CA GLN A 99 -9.13 16.29 -7.57
C GLN A 99 -9.98 15.01 -7.44
N PRO A 100 -11.32 15.14 -7.35
CA PRO A 100 -12.22 13.98 -7.21
C PRO A 100 -12.10 12.93 -8.32
N ASP A 101 -11.92 13.36 -9.58
CA ASP A 101 -11.90 12.48 -10.76
C ASP A 101 -10.47 12.19 -11.27
N GLN A 102 -9.46 12.37 -10.41
CA GLN A 102 -8.07 12.17 -10.78
C GLN A 102 -7.77 10.71 -11.14
N THR A 103 -7.02 10.51 -12.22
CA THR A 103 -6.49 9.20 -12.59
C THR A 103 -5.18 8.95 -11.85
N TYR A 104 -5.12 7.86 -11.09
CA TYR A 104 -3.93 7.47 -10.32
C TYR A 104 -2.98 6.58 -11.12
N PRO A 105 -1.65 6.66 -10.89
CA PRO A 105 -0.67 5.84 -11.57
C PRO A 105 -0.88 4.33 -11.33
N HIS A 106 -0.77 3.52 -12.38
CA HIS A 106 -0.80 2.05 -12.27
C HIS A 106 0.58 1.49 -11.92
N ILE A 107 0.65 0.54 -10.99
CA ILE A 107 1.92 -0.09 -10.58
C ILE A 107 2.67 -0.74 -11.76
N HIS A 108 1.93 -1.23 -12.75
CA HIS A 108 2.52 -1.83 -13.96
C HIS A 108 3.30 -0.80 -14.80
N ASP A 109 2.85 0.46 -14.87
CA ASP A 109 3.46 1.47 -15.74
C ASP A 109 4.70 2.13 -15.12
N LEU A 110 4.93 1.90 -13.83
CA LEU A 110 6.09 2.43 -13.12
C LEU A 110 7.40 1.87 -13.66
N GLU A 111 7.43 0.63 -14.16
CA GLU A 111 8.65 0.03 -14.71
C GLU A 111 9.21 0.85 -15.87
N LYS A 112 8.33 1.37 -16.74
CA LYS A 112 8.70 2.15 -17.93
C LYS A 112 9.33 3.50 -17.58
N SER A 113 8.92 4.09 -16.45
CA SER A 113 9.40 5.38 -15.99
C SER A 113 10.53 5.28 -14.96
N PHE A 114 10.84 4.07 -14.48
CA PHE A 114 11.83 3.86 -13.43
C PHE A 114 13.24 4.24 -13.93
N PRO A 115 14.00 5.06 -13.17
CA PRO A 115 15.36 5.44 -13.54
C PRO A 115 16.32 4.28 -13.28
N GLY A 116 16.51 3.44 -14.30
CA GLY A 116 17.41 2.30 -14.27
C GLY A 116 16.97 1.18 -15.22
N THR A 117 17.20 -0.06 -14.79
CA THR A 117 16.80 -1.26 -15.55
C THR A 117 15.56 -1.91 -14.94
N ALA A 118 14.86 -2.75 -15.70
CA ALA A 118 13.77 -3.60 -15.21
C ALA A 118 14.16 -4.42 -13.96
N ALA A 119 15.35 -5.03 -13.97
CA ALA A 119 15.89 -5.72 -12.79
C ALA A 119 16.17 -4.77 -11.61
N GLY A 120 16.55 -3.51 -11.88
CA GLY A 120 16.65 -2.46 -10.87
C GLY A 120 15.30 -2.10 -10.26
N TYR A 121 14.26 -1.98 -11.08
CA TYR A 121 12.89 -1.72 -10.65
C TYR A 121 12.36 -2.82 -9.74
N ASN A 122 12.50 -4.09 -10.14
CA ASN A 122 12.07 -5.22 -9.33
C ASN A 122 12.81 -5.28 -7.99
N ARG A 123 14.13 -5.02 -7.98
CA ARG A 123 14.90 -4.90 -6.74
C ARG A 123 14.43 -3.74 -5.87
N PHE A 124 14.05 -2.61 -6.48
CA PHE A 124 13.52 -1.47 -5.75
C PHE A 124 12.18 -1.79 -5.09
N LEU A 125 11.22 -2.41 -5.80
CA LEU A 125 9.94 -2.84 -5.22
C LEU A 125 10.11 -3.86 -4.08
N ALA A 126 11.11 -4.73 -4.16
CA ALA A 126 11.44 -5.67 -3.09
C ALA A 126 12.19 -5.02 -1.91
N SER A 127 12.67 -3.79 -2.07
CA SER A 127 13.57 -3.14 -1.11
C SER A 127 12.88 -2.70 0.19
N PRO A 128 13.64 -2.57 1.30
CA PRO A 128 13.13 -1.94 2.51
C PRO A 128 12.66 -0.49 2.30
N ALA A 129 13.23 0.23 1.33
CA ALA A 129 12.82 1.60 1.03
C ALA A 129 11.37 1.63 0.53
N TRP A 130 10.99 0.76 -0.41
CA TRP A 130 9.61 0.65 -0.88
C TRP A 130 8.64 0.27 0.24
N LYS A 131 9.01 -0.69 1.09
CA LYS A 131 8.21 -1.06 2.26
C LYS A 131 7.97 0.12 3.20
N ARG A 132 8.99 0.94 3.46
CA ARG A 132 8.88 2.16 4.28
C ARG A 132 8.00 3.22 3.63
N ILE A 133 8.10 3.44 2.31
CA ILE A 133 7.21 4.35 1.58
C ILE A 133 5.75 3.90 1.76
N ARG A 134 5.48 2.61 1.57
CA ARG A 134 4.15 2.01 1.77
C ARG A 134 3.63 2.15 3.18
N SER A 135 4.44 1.86 4.20
CA SER A 135 4.02 2.01 5.59
C SER A 135 3.79 3.45 6.02
N THR A 136 4.33 4.44 5.27
CA THR A 136 4.16 5.87 5.59
C THR A 136 2.86 6.43 5.05
N GLY A 137 2.40 5.94 3.91
CA GLY A 137 1.17 6.46 3.28
C GLY A 137 0.88 5.98 1.86
N LEU A 138 1.75 5.19 1.22
CA LEU A 138 1.51 4.70 -0.14
C LEU A 138 0.67 3.43 -0.16
N VAL A 139 -0.56 3.57 -0.65
CA VAL A 139 -1.56 2.50 -0.74
C VAL A 139 -1.65 2.00 -2.18
N LEU A 140 -1.91 0.69 -2.31
CA LEU A 140 -2.25 0.05 -3.57
C LEU A 140 -3.73 -0.31 -3.51
N VAL A 141 -4.53 0.29 -4.40
CA VAL A 141 -5.98 0.08 -4.54
C VAL A 141 -6.29 -0.69 -5.81
#